data_AF-A0A7K3Y462-F1
#
_entry.id   AF-A0A7K3Y462-F1
#
_cell.length_a   1.000
_cell.length_b   1.000
_cell.length_c   1.000
_cell.angle_alpha   90.00
_cell.angle_beta   90.00
_cell.angle_gamma   90.00
#
_symmetry.space_group_name_H-M   'P 1'
#
loop_
_entity.id
_entity.type
_entity.pdbx_description
1 polymer ?
#
loop_
_entity_poly.entity_id
_entity_poly.type
_entity_poly.pdbx_seq_one_letter_code
_entity_poly.pdbx_strand_id
1 'polypeptide(L)'
;MEGVRDLARDIRARRNISTIILHGSFARGDFHEGSDIDLIIVGDFPERPHKRAATILGLSDLPIEPVCYTREEFAGLIEAKNPFVLQALAEGIRI
;
A
#
# COMPACT_ATOMS: atom_id res chain seq x y z
N MET A 1 -4.50 9.89 9.99
CA MET A 1 -4.20 10.34 8.62
C MET A 1 -2.81 10.96 8.49
N GLU A 2 -2.39 11.86 9.39
CA GLU A 2 -1.06 12.51 9.32
C GLU A 2 0.11 11.50 9.30
N GLY A 3 0.15 10.55 10.24
CA GLY A 3 1.21 9.52 10.28
C GLY A 3 1.32 8.64 9.03
N VAL A 4 0.20 8.34 8.35
CA VAL A 4 0.23 7.57 7.09
C VAL A 4 0.80 8.42 5.95
N ARG A 5 0.53 9.72 5.94
CA ARG A 5 1.14 10.66 4.97
C ARG A 5 2.63 10.80 5.22
N ASP A 6 3.06 10.85 6.48
CA ASP A 6 4.48 10.92 6.84
C ASP A 6 5.21 9.65 6.38
N LEU A 7 4.65 8.47 6.68
CA LEU A 7 5.16 7.20 6.18
C LEU A 7 5.23 7.17 4.64
N ALA A 8 4.19 7.63 3.95
CA ALA A 8 4.19 7.70 2.49
C ALA A 8 5.33 8.59 1.95
N ARG A 9 5.62 9.72 2.62
CA ARG A 9 6.76 10.58 2.25
C ARG A 9 8.09 9.88 2.50
N ASP A 10 8.26 9.20 3.62
CA ASP A 10 9.49 8.47 3.95
C ASP A 10 9.76 7.31 2.97
N ILE A 11 8.73 6.56 2.59
CA ILE A 11 8.87 5.50 1.59
C ILE A 11 9.29 6.09 0.24
N ARG A 12 8.64 7.18 -0.21
CA ARG A 12 8.96 7.87 -1.47
C ARG A 12 10.37 8.46 -1.48
N ALA A 13 10.89 8.89 -0.33
CA ALA A 13 12.25 9.40 -0.22
C ALA A 13 13.32 8.29 -0.36
N ARG A 14 12.97 7.04 -0.02
CA ARG A 14 13.89 5.89 -0.03
C ARG A 14 13.78 5.02 -1.28
N ARG A 15 12.63 5.07 -1.97
CA ARG A 15 12.28 4.16 -3.08
C ARG A 15 11.56 4.88 -4.19
N ASN A 16 11.72 4.40 -5.42
CA ASN A 16 10.96 4.88 -6.58
C ASN A 16 9.52 4.34 -6.54
N ILE A 17 8.66 5.02 -5.78
CA ILE A 17 7.25 4.65 -5.64
C ILE A 17 6.40 5.40 -6.66
N SER A 18 5.60 4.65 -7.41
CA SER A 18 4.65 5.17 -8.38
C SER A 18 3.29 5.48 -7.77
N THR A 19 2.82 4.68 -6.82
CA THR A 19 1.48 4.81 -6.24
C THR A 19 1.45 4.21 -4.84
N ILE A 20 0.75 4.87 -3.91
CA ILE A 20 0.39 4.34 -2.60
C ILE A 20 -1.12 4.50 -2.47
N ILE A 21 -1.81 3.40 -2.16
CA ILE A 21 -3.26 3.37 -1.98
C ILE A 21 -3.53 2.86 -0.57
N LEU A 22 -4.17 3.70 0.23
CA LEU A 22 -4.83 3.26 1.46
C LEU A 22 -6.15 2.60 1.06
N HIS A 23 -6.36 1.35 1.45
CA HIS A 23 -7.60 0.64 1.21
C HIS A 23 -8.18 0.07 2.52
N GLY A 24 -9.23 -0.73 2.40
CA GLY A 24 -9.83 -1.39 3.55
C GLY A 24 -10.74 -0.49 4.39
N SER A 25 -10.91 -0.86 5.67
CA SER A 25 -11.82 -0.18 6.61
C SER A 25 -11.48 1.30 6.80
N PHE A 26 -10.19 1.64 6.79
CA PHE A 26 -9.73 3.03 6.89
C PHE A 26 -10.12 3.89 5.68
N ALA A 27 -10.13 3.31 4.48
CA ALA A 27 -10.56 4.04 3.28
C ALA A 27 -12.09 4.24 3.23
N ARG A 28 -12.86 3.27 3.72
CA ARG A 28 -14.33 3.33 3.76
C ARG A 28 -14.91 4.15 4.91
N GLY A 29 -14.11 4.49 5.92
CA GLY A 29 -14.54 5.27 7.09
C GLY A 29 -15.18 4.45 8.21
N ASP A 30 -15.24 3.13 8.08
CA ASP A 30 -15.82 2.19 9.05
C ASP A 30 -14.76 1.57 9.99
N PHE A 31 -13.71 2.31 10.34
CA PHE A 31 -12.62 1.76 11.14
C PHE A 31 -12.97 1.74 12.64
N HIS A 32 -12.52 0.68 13.32
CA HIS A 32 -12.57 0.54 14.78
C HIS A 32 -11.17 0.74 15.38
N GLU A 33 -11.09 1.12 16.66
CA GLU A 33 -9.83 1.15 17.40
C GLU A 33 -9.16 -0.25 17.32
N GLY A 34 -7.96 -0.30 16.74
CA GLY A 34 -7.22 -1.55 16.53
C GLY A 34 -7.32 -2.16 15.12
N SER A 35 -7.96 -1.49 14.16
CA SER A 35 -7.91 -1.92 12.75
C SER A 35 -6.50 -1.73 12.19
N ASP A 36 -6.04 -2.68 11.37
CA ASP A 36 -4.82 -2.53 10.58
C ASP A 36 -5.03 -1.56 9.40
N ILE A 37 -3.96 -0.89 8.99
CA ILE A 37 -3.92 0.11 7.92
C ILE A 37 -3.44 -0.60 6.65
N ASP A 38 -4.40 -0.99 5.81
CA ASP A 38 -4.08 -1.70 4.56
C ASP A 38 -3.50 -0.77 3.50
N LEU A 39 -2.30 -1.08 3.02
CA LEU A 39 -1.61 -0.28 2.01
C LEU A 39 -1.26 -1.11 0.79
N ILE A 40 -1.65 -0.66 -0.41
CA ILE A 40 -1.02 -1.12 -1.65
C ILE A 40 0.06 -0.12 -2.03
N ILE A 41 1.28 -0.61 -2.20
CA ILE A 41 2.44 0.20 -2.59
C ILE A 41 2.97 -0.34 -3.91
N VAL A 42 2.96 0.51 -4.94
CA VAL A 42 3.41 0.16 -6.28
C VAL A 42 4.68 0.92 -6.61
N GLY A 43 5.77 0.22 -6.89
CA GLY A 43 7.05 0.86 -7.18
C GLY A 43 8.18 -0.14 -7.41
N ASP A 44 9.40 0.38 -7.39
CA ASP A 44 10.58 -0.45 -7.60
C ASP A 44 11.05 -1.02 -6.26
N PHE A 45 11.11 -2.35 -6.19
CA PHE A 45 11.54 -3.09 -5.00
C PHE A 45 12.73 -3.98 -5.35
N PRO A 46 13.93 -3.74 -4.79
CA PRO A 46 15.07 -4.63 -4.97
C PRO A 46 14.91 -5.99 -4.26
N GLU A 47 14.00 -6.08 -3.29
CA GLU A 47 13.74 -7.29 -2.53
C GLU A 47 12.87 -8.31 -3.29
N ARG A 48 13.03 -9.59 -2.91
CA ARG A 48 12.12 -10.66 -3.35
C ARG A 48 10.68 -10.36 -2.90
N PRO A 49 9.64 -10.75 -3.66
CA PRO A 49 8.24 -10.42 -3.37
C PRO A 49 7.82 -10.61 -1.90
N HIS A 50 8.14 -11.76 -1.31
CA HIS A 50 7.79 -12.09 0.08
C HIS A 50 8.55 -11.29 1.16
N LYS A 51 9.57 -10.50 0.80
CA LYS A 51 10.33 -9.64 1.73
C LYS A 51 9.92 -8.18 1.67
N ARG A 52 9.26 -7.74 0.59
CA ARG A 52 8.91 -6.32 0.36
C ARG A 52 8.06 -5.75 1.50
N ALA A 53 7.03 -6.48 1.91
CA ALA A 53 6.15 -6.09 3.02
C ALA A 53 6.92 -5.89 4.33
N ALA A 54 7.78 -6.85 4.69
CA ALA A 54 8.62 -6.77 5.89
C ALA A 54 9.55 -5.54 5.88
N THR A 55 10.06 -5.16 4.70
CA THR A 55 10.91 -3.96 4.61
C THR A 55 10.12 -2.67 4.80
N ILE A 56 8.86 -2.62 4.37
CA ILE A 56 7.97 -1.47 4.63
C ILE A 56 7.57 -1.41 6.10
N LEU A 57 7.23 -2.56 6.69
CA LEU A 57 6.92 -2.67 8.13
C LEU A 57 8.06 -2.14 9.00
N GLY A 58 9.31 -2.41 8.64
CA GLY A 58 10.48 -1.90 9.37
C GLY A 58 10.68 -0.38 9.32
N LEU A 59 9.83 0.37 8.60
CA LEU A 59 9.92 1.84 8.50
C LEU A 59 8.95 2.58 9.42
N SER A 60 8.03 1.89 10.10
CA SER A 60 7.00 2.52 10.93
C SER A 60 6.49 1.60 12.03
N ASP A 61 6.18 2.18 13.19
CA ASP A 61 5.48 1.49 14.28
C ASP A 61 3.95 1.50 14.10
N LEU A 62 3.45 2.06 13.00
CA LEU A 62 2.02 2.02 12.67
C LEU A 62 1.58 0.57 12.38
N PRO A 63 0.36 0.18 12.76
CA PRO A 63 -0.20 -1.15 12.46
C PRO A 63 -0.60 -1.20 10.97
N ILE A 64 0.38 -1.28 10.07
CA ILE A 64 0.15 -1.30 8.62
C ILE A 64 0.19 -2.73 8.09
N GLU A 65 -0.59 -3.01 7.06
CA GLU A 65 -0.52 -4.24 6.27
C GLU A 65 -0.18 -3.91 4.81
N PRO A 66 1.12 -3.84 4.45
CA PRO A 66 1.53 -3.42 3.13
C PRO A 66 1.59 -4.59 2.13
N VAL A 67 0.89 -4.45 1.01
CA VAL A 67 1.03 -5.28 -0.19
C VAL A 67 1.84 -4.52 -1.24
N CYS A 68 2.96 -5.09 -1.68
CA CYS A 68 3.94 -4.41 -2.52
C CYS A 68 4.04 -5.04 -3.92
N TYR A 69 3.72 -4.25 -4.95
CA TYR A 69 3.79 -4.66 -6.34
C TYR A 69 4.81 -3.85 -7.14
N THR A 70 5.44 -4.46 -8.14
CA THR A 70 6.06 -3.67 -9.21
C THR A 70 4.99 -3.03 -10.09
N ARG A 71 5.38 -2.07 -10.93
CA ARG A 71 4.48 -1.43 -11.89
C ARG A 71 3.87 -2.45 -12.85
N GLU A 72 4.68 -3.39 -13.30
CA GLU A 72 4.31 -4.45 -14.24
C GLU A 72 3.36 -5.47 -13.58
N GLU A 73 3.67 -5.90 -12.35
CA GLU A 73 2.80 -6.79 -11.57
C GLU A 73 1.42 -6.13 -11.34
N PHE A 74 1.41 -4.85 -10.96
CA PHE A 74 0.16 -4.13 -10.71
C PHE A 74 -0.66 -3.91 -11.98
N ALA A 75 -0.02 -3.54 -13.09
CA ALA A 75 -0.69 -3.42 -14.39
C ALA A 75 -1.31 -4.75 -14.84
N GLY A 76 -0.57 -5.85 -14.70
CA GLY A 76 -1.08 -7.19 -15.01
C GLY A 76 -2.29 -7.57 -14.15
N LEU A 77 -2.31 -7.19 -12.86
CA LEU A 77 -3.47 -7.42 -11.99
C LEU A 77 -4.69 -6.58 -12.39
N ILE A 78 -4.49 -5.35 -12.86
CA ILE A 78 -5.57 -4.51 -13.40
C ILE A 78 -6.14 -5.12 -14.67
N GLU A 79 -5.28 -5.53 -15.61
CA GLU A 79 -5.69 -6.16 -16.87
C GLU A 79 -6.45 -7.47 -16.65
N ALA A 80 -5.96 -8.28 -15.70
CA ALA A 80 -6.61 -9.51 -15.26
C ALA A 80 -7.91 -9.28 -14.47
N LYS A 81 -8.31 -8.02 -14.25
CA LYS A 81 -9.47 -7.61 -13.45
C LYS A 81 -9.48 -8.23 -12.06
N ASN A 82 -8.32 -8.26 -11.42
CA ASN A 82 -8.18 -8.78 -10.07
C ASN A 82 -9.13 -8.02 -9.12
N PRO A 83 -10.10 -8.70 -8.46
CA PRO A 83 -11.12 -8.02 -7.66
C PRO A 83 -10.55 -7.16 -6.54
N PHE A 84 -9.48 -7.61 -5.89
CA PHE A 84 -8.83 -6.89 -4.81
C PHE A 84 -8.21 -5.57 -5.28
N VAL A 85 -7.45 -5.61 -6.38
CA VAL A 85 -6.85 -4.40 -6.97
C VAL A 85 -7.92 -3.44 -7.51
N LEU A 86 -8.94 -3.97 -8.19
CA LEU A 86 -10.02 -3.14 -8.71
C LEU A 86 -10.82 -2.45 -7.60
N GLN A 87 -11.12 -3.17 -6.52
CA GLN A 87 -11.81 -2.58 -5.37
C GLN A 87 -10.94 -1.49 -4.72
N ALA A 88 -9.65 -1.76 -4.51
CA ALA A 88 -8.74 -0.76 -3.95
C ALA A 88 -8.59 0.48 -4.85
N LEU A 89 -8.65 0.33 -6.18
CA LEU A 89 -8.65 1.46 -7.11
C LEU A 89 -9.96 2.27 -7.09
N ALA A 90 -11.09 1.60 -6.83
CA ALA A 90 -12.41 2.24 -6.79
C ALA A 90 -12.72 2.93 -5.45
N GLU A 91 -12.35 2.29 -4.34
CA GLU A 91 -12.70 2.72 -2.98
C GLU A 91 -11.52 3.32 -2.21
N GLY A 92 -10.29 3.03 -2.64
CA GLY A 92 -9.08 3.42 -1.92
C GLY A 92 -8.72 4.89 -2.07
N ILE A 93 -8.01 5.41 -1.07
CA ILE A 93 -7.50 6.78 -1.05
C ILE A 93 -6.05 6.76 -1.54
N ARG A 94 -5.77 7.52 -2.60
CA ARG A 94 -4.41 7.76 -3.06
C ARG A 94 -3.74 8.77 -2.13
N ILE A 95 -2.62 8.36 -1.53
CA ILE A 95 -1.80 9.17 -0.60
C ILE A 95 -0.55 9.64 -1.31
#